data_AF-K7ZHR9-F1
#
_entry.id   AF-K7ZHR9-F1
#
_cell.length_a   1.000
_cell.length_b   1.000
_cell.length_c   1.000
_cell.angle_alpha   90.00
_cell.angle_beta   90.00
_cell.angle_gamma   90.00
#
_symmetry.space_group_name_H-M   'P 1'
#
loop_
_entity.id
_entity.type
_entity.pdbx_description
1 polymer ?
#
loop_
_entity_poly.entity_id
_entity_poly.type
_entity_poly.pdbx_seq_one_letter_code
_entity_poly.pdbx_strand_id
1 'polypeptide(L)'
;EADEKDQDDDEARRDMARILKELKQKHPDKEIEQLIELANYQVLSQQQKSRAFYRIQATRLMTGAGNILKRHAADQARKAVSMQEVNSEVIENEPVSKIYFEQATYQCLENCGTVALTIIRRGGDLTNTVFVDFRTEDGTANAGSDYEFTEGTVVFKPGETQ
;
A
#
# COMPACT_ATOMS: atom_id res chain seq x y z
N GLU A 1 -21.25 13.75 -7.89
CA GLU A 1 -20.54 12.48 -8.20
C GLU A 1 -19.34 12.22 -7.28
N ALA A 2 -18.38 13.13 -7.10
CA ALA A 2 -17.29 12.90 -6.13
C ALA A 2 -17.79 12.83 -4.66
N ASP A 3 -18.65 13.77 -4.25
CA ASP A 3 -19.17 13.82 -2.86
C ASP A 3 -20.09 12.65 -2.45
N GLU A 4 -20.78 12.01 -3.41
CA GLU A 4 -21.67 10.87 -3.11
C GLU A 4 -20.87 9.56 -2.94
N LYS A 5 -19.81 9.39 -3.74
CA LYS A 5 -18.94 8.23 -3.65
C LYS A 5 -18.14 8.22 -2.34
N ASP A 6 -17.69 9.38 -1.90
CA ASP A 6 -16.98 9.53 -0.62
C ASP A 6 -17.91 9.24 0.58
N GLN A 7 -19.21 9.56 0.47
CA GLN A 7 -20.21 9.22 1.49
C GLN A 7 -20.51 7.72 1.56
N ASP A 8 -20.65 7.06 0.41
CA ASP A 8 -20.87 5.61 0.32
C ASP A 8 -19.68 4.82 0.89
N ASP A 9 -18.46 5.26 0.61
CA ASP A 9 -17.23 4.64 1.13
C ASP A 9 -17.11 4.81 2.66
N ASP A 10 -17.51 5.97 3.20
CA ASP A 10 -17.54 6.22 4.63
C ASP A 10 -18.65 5.45 5.36
N GLU A 11 -19.82 5.26 4.73
CA GLU A 11 -20.87 4.39 5.25
C GLU A 11 -20.42 2.93 5.30
N ALA A 12 -19.80 2.42 4.24
CA ALA A 12 -19.26 1.07 4.19
C ALA A 12 -18.19 0.82 5.28
N ARG A 13 -17.31 1.81 5.53
CA ARG A 13 -16.32 1.74 6.63
C ARG A 13 -16.98 1.70 8.00
N ARG A 14 -18.02 2.50 8.23
CA ARG A 14 -18.77 2.52 9.50
C ARG A 14 -19.48 1.20 9.76
N ASP A 15 -20.08 0.60 8.74
CA ASP A 15 -20.75 -0.69 8.86
C ASP A 15 -19.76 -1.83 9.09
N MET A 16 -18.61 -1.81 8.41
CA MET A 16 -17.51 -2.74 8.68
C MET A 16 -17.01 -2.65 10.12
N ALA A 17 -16.82 -1.44 10.66
CA ALA A 17 -16.41 -1.24 12.04
C ALA A 17 -17.44 -1.78 13.05
N ARG A 18 -18.74 -1.62 12.75
CA ARG A 18 -19.84 -2.17 13.57
C ARG A 18 -19.80 -3.70 13.60
N ILE A 19 -19.67 -4.32 12.43
CA ILE A 19 -19.61 -5.78 12.29
C ILE A 19 -18.38 -6.34 13.02
N LEU A 20 -17.21 -5.71 12.87
CA LEU A 20 -15.99 -6.12 13.57
C LEU A 20 -16.13 -6.02 15.09
N LYS A 21 -16.76 -4.96 15.59
CA LYS A 21 -17.02 -4.79 17.03
C LYS A 21 -17.93 -5.89 17.57
N GLU A 22 -18.99 -6.23 16.86
CA GLU A 22 -19.89 -7.33 17.22
C GLU A 22 -19.19 -8.69 17.18
N LEU A 23 -18.37 -8.94 16.16
CA LEU A 23 -17.63 -10.19 16.02
C LEU A 23 -16.58 -10.35 17.13
N LYS A 24 -15.88 -9.27 17.50
CA LYS A 24 -14.94 -9.28 18.63
C LYS A 24 -15.64 -9.57 19.96
N GLN A 25 -16.87 -9.09 20.15
CA GLN A 25 -17.66 -9.38 21.34
C GLN A 25 -18.12 -10.85 21.39
N LYS A 26 -18.54 -11.40 20.24
CA LYS A 26 -19.02 -12.81 20.14
C LYS A 26 -17.90 -13.83 20.11
N HIS A 27 -16.71 -13.43 19.67
CA HIS A 27 -15.53 -14.27 19.52
C HIS A 27 -14.30 -13.56 20.09
N PRO A 28 -14.20 -13.44 21.43
CA PRO A 28 -13.06 -12.79 22.06
C PRO A 28 -11.75 -13.56 21.83
N ASP A 29 -11.84 -14.87 21.59
CA ASP A 29 -10.68 -15.77 21.45
C ASP A 29 -10.14 -15.84 20.01
N LYS A 30 -10.76 -15.13 19.05
CA LYS A 30 -10.33 -15.15 17.65
C LYS A 30 -9.38 -14.00 17.36
N GLU A 31 -8.33 -14.33 16.61
CA GLU A 31 -7.37 -13.36 16.09
C GLU A 31 -8.05 -12.30 15.21
N ILE A 32 -7.48 -11.11 15.18
CA ILE A 32 -8.00 -9.96 14.43
C ILE A 32 -8.20 -10.32 12.94
N GLU A 33 -7.28 -11.09 12.36
CA GLU A 33 -7.38 -11.55 10.98
C GLU A 33 -8.62 -12.43 10.72
N GLN A 34 -8.92 -13.37 11.64
CA GLN A 34 -10.09 -14.24 11.54
C GLN A 34 -11.40 -13.43 11.70
N LEU A 35 -11.38 -12.38 12.52
CA LEU A 35 -12.51 -11.47 12.67
C LEU A 35 -12.73 -10.64 11.41
N ILE A 36 -11.66 -10.19 10.74
CA ILE A 36 -11.73 -9.50 9.45
C ILE A 36 -12.29 -10.41 8.35
N GLU A 37 -11.83 -11.66 8.27
CA GLU A 37 -12.38 -12.64 7.32
C GLU A 37 -13.88 -12.85 7.53
N LEU A 38 -14.32 -12.99 8.79
CA LEU A 38 -15.73 -13.14 9.13
C LEU A 38 -16.55 -11.90 8.79
N ALA A 39 -16.01 -10.70 9.03
CA ALA A 39 -16.68 -9.44 8.69
C ALA A 39 -16.84 -9.30 7.16
N ASN A 40 -15.77 -9.56 6.40
CA ASN A 40 -15.79 -9.54 4.94
C ASN A 40 -16.81 -10.56 4.39
N TYR A 41 -16.82 -11.78 4.94
CA TYR A 41 -17.79 -12.80 4.55
C TYR A 41 -19.23 -12.37 4.83
N GLN A 42 -19.47 -11.74 5.98
CA GLN A 42 -20.81 -11.29 6.38
C GLN A 42 -21.33 -10.19 5.44
N VAL A 43 -20.52 -9.19 5.11
CA VAL A 43 -20.87 -8.14 4.13
C VAL A 43 -21.14 -8.76 2.76
N LEU A 44 -20.24 -9.64 2.31
CA LEU A 44 -20.42 -10.32 1.04
C LEU A 44 -21.64 -11.24 1.04
N SER A 45 -22.08 -11.79 2.17
CA SER A 45 -23.27 -12.64 2.22
C SER A 45 -24.59 -11.86 2.13
N GLN A 46 -24.60 -10.63 2.63
CA GLN A 46 -25.81 -9.78 2.70
C GLN A 46 -26.12 -9.06 1.39
N GLN A 47 -25.13 -8.82 0.54
CA GLN A 47 -25.34 -8.20 -0.77
C GLN A 47 -26.20 -9.05 -1.72
N GLN A 48 -27.02 -8.40 -2.54
CA GLN A 48 -27.81 -9.06 -3.58
C GLN A 48 -26.93 -9.89 -4.54
N LYS A 49 -27.36 -11.11 -4.86
CA LYS A 49 -26.60 -12.06 -5.70
C LYS A 49 -27.25 -12.25 -7.05
N SER A 50 -26.43 -12.23 -8.10
CA SER A 50 -26.87 -12.50 -9.46
C SER A 50 -27.19 -13.98 -9.67
N ARG A 51 -27.97 -14.32 -10.69
CA ARG A 51 -28.25 -15.72 -11.05
C ARG A 51 -26.98 -16.50 -11.42
N ALA A 52 -26.00 -15.84 -12.04
CA ALA A 52 -24.72 -16.43 -12.39
C ALA A 52 -23.95 -16.89 -11.13
N PHE A 53 -24.01 -16.11 -10.05
CA PHE A 53 -23.37 -16.46 -8.78
C PHE A 53 -23.80 -17.85 -8.29
N TYR A 54 -25.10 -18.13 -8.28
CA TYR A 54 -25.61 -19.43 -7.82
C TYR A 54 -25.20 -20.60 -8.71
N ARG A 55 -25.15 -20.39 -10.04
CA ARG A 55 -24.67 -21.41 -10.98
C ARG A 55 -23.20 -21.76 -10.76
N ILE A 56 -22.36 -20.73 -10.58
CA ILE A 56 -20.94 -20.90 -10.28
C ILE A 56 -20.73 -21.51 -8.89
N GLN A 57 -21.51 -21.09 -7.89
CA GLN A 57 -21.42 -21.62 -6.54
C GLN A 57 -21.77 -23.12 -6.48
N ALA A 58 -22.81 -23.55 -7.20
CA ALA A 58 -23.19 -24.96 -7.28
C ALA A 58 -22.07 -25.80 -7.91
N THR A 59 -21.57 -25.41 -9.09
CA THR A 59 -20.48 -26.13 -9.77
C THR A 59 -19.20 -26.22 -8.93
N ARG A 60 -18.85 -25.18 -8.19
CA ARG A 60 -17.71 -25.20 -7.25
C ARG A 60 -17.90 -26.16 -6.08
N LEU A 61 -19.11 -26.26 -5.53
CA LEU A 61 -19.38 -27.25 -4.47
C LEU A 61 -19.28 -28.68 -5.02
N MET A 62 -19.82 -28.93 -6.21
CA MET A 62 -19.78 -30.25 -6.85
C MET A 62 -18.36 -30.69 -7.22
N THR A 63 -17.47 -29.75 -7.53
CA THR A 63 -16.08 -30.01 -7.93
C THR A 63 -15.07 -29.91 -6.78
N GLY A 64 -15.53 -29.74 -5.53
CA GLY A 64 -14.66 -29.64 -4.35
C GLY A 64 -13.97 -28.28 -4.16
N ALA A 65 -14.27 -27.27 -4.99
CA ALA A 65 -13.72 -25.92 -4.89
C ALA A 65 -14.35 -25.07 -3.76
N GLY A 66 -15.38 -25.56 -3.08
CA GLY A 66 -15.93 -24.92 -1.87
C GLY A 66 -16.76 -23.65 -2.12
N ASN A 67 -16.91 -22.81 -1.09
CA ASN A 67 -17.73 -21.58 -1.15
C ASN A 67 -16.95 -20.38 -1.73
N ILE A 68 -17.51 -19.74 -2.75
CA ILE A 68 -16.89 -18.63 -3.46
C ILE A 68 -16.75 -17.39 -2.60
N LEU A 69 -17.72 -17.13 -1.70
CA LEU A 69 -17.68 -15.98 -0.79
C LEU A 69 -16.61 -16.16 0.28
N LYS A 70 -16.44 -17.38 0.82
CA LYS A 70 -15.38 -17.67 1.79
C LYS A 70 -14.01 -17.46 1.18
N ARG A 71 -13.81 -17.96 -0.05
CA ARG A 71 -12.55 -17.76 -0.77
C ARG A 71 -12.27 -16.28 -1.01
N HIS A 72 -13.26 -15.53 -1.49
CA HIS A 72 -13.09 -14.10 -1.75
C HIS A 72 -12.83 -13.30 -0.46
N ALA A 73 -13.50 -13.63 0.64
CA ALA A 73 -13.26 -13.00 1.94
C ALA A 73 -11.83 -13.27 2.45
N ALA A 74 -11.35 -14.52 2.33
CA ALA A 74 -9.99 -14.91 2.70
C ALA A 74 -8.93 -14.24 1.81
N ASP A 75 -9.15 -14.19 0.49
CA ASP A 75 -8.25 -13.53 -0.46
C ASP A 75 -8.17 -12.02 -0.20
N GLN A 76 -9.31 -11.38 0.14
CA GLN A 76 -9.36 -9.97 0.50
C GLN A 76 -8.67 -9.68 1.82
N ALA A 77 -8.81 -10.55 2.83
CA ALA A 77 -8.08 -10.42 4.09
C ALA A 77 -6.57 -10.53 3.87
N ARG A 78 -6.11 -11.53 3.09
CA ARG A 78 -4.70 -11.68 2.71
C ARG A 78 -4.17 -10.47 1.96
N LYS A 79 -4.95 -9.91 1.03
CA LYS A 79 -4.55 -8.71 0.28
C LYS A 79 -4.53 -7.46 1.16
N ALA A 80 -5.45 -7.32 2.11
CA ALA A 80 -5.42 -6.23 3.09
C ALA A 80 -4.17 -6.30 3.98
N VAL A 81 -3.77 -7.50 4.40
CA VAL A 81 -2.52 -7.72 5.15
C VAL A 81 -1.29 -7.45 4.26
N SER A 82 -1.30 -7.89 3.00
CA SER A 82 -0.20 -7.63 2.06
C SER A 82 -0.07 -6.15 1.65
N MET A 83 -1.18 -5.40 1.63
CA MET A 83 -1.12 -3.93 1.49
C MET A 83 -0.66 -3.25 2.80
N GLN A 84 -0.86 -3.89 3.95
CA GLN A 84 -0.33 -3.44 5.23
C GLN A 84 1.18 -3.69 5.36
N GLU A 85 1.79 -4.59 4.58
CA GLU A 85 3.26 -4.66 4.46
C GLU A 85 3.87 -3.44 3.76
N VAL A 86 3.05 -2.62 3.07
CA VAL A 86 3.44 -1.31 2.53
C VAL A 86 2.83 -0.15 3.35
N ASN A 87 2.16 -0.44 4.46
CA ASN A 87 1.72 0.54 5.45
C ASN A 87 2.50 0.35 6.75
N SER A 88 3.69 0.94 6.75
CA SER A 88 4.64 1.02 7.86
C SER A 88 4.04 1.71 9.10
N GLU A 89 3.26 0.99 9.89
CA GLU A 89 2.84 1.36 11.24
C GLU A 89 3.35 0.37 12.30
N VAL A 90 4.62 -0.05 12.18
CA VAL A 90 5.37 -0.66 13.30
C VAL A 90 6.82 -0.19 13.25
N ILE A 91 7.08 1.09 13.62
CA ILE A 91 8.17 1.54 14.52
C ILE A 91 7.75 2.91 15.11
N GLU A 92 6.71 2.96 15.95
CA GLU A 92 6.53 4.11 16.85
C GLU A 92 7.48 3.98 18.06
N ASN A 93 8.78 4.24 17.86
CA ASN A 93 9.71 4.82 18.87
C ASN A 93 11.21 4.71 18.51
N GLU A 94 11.57 4.56 17.24
CA GLU A 94 12.96 4.82 16.86
C GLU A 94 12.99 5.96 15.85
N PRO A 95 13.75 7.04 16.10
CA PRO A 95 13.90 8.10 15.12
C PRO A 95 14.69 7.53 13.93
N VAL A 96 13.97 7.04 12.91
CA VAL A 96 14.55 6.56 11.65
C VAL A 96 14.69 7.74 10.68
N SER A 97 15.89 7.89 10.09
CA SER A 97 16.12 8.84 9.00
C SER A 97 15.51 8.29 7.71
N LYS A 98 14.56 9.02 7.13
CA LYS A 98 13.96 8.72 5.83
C LYS A 98 14.66 9.53 4.75
N ILE A 99 15.04 8.88 3.65
CA ILE A 99 15.71 9.48 2.50
C ILE A 99 14.84 9.27 1.27
N TYR A 100 14.53 10.32 0.52
CA TYR A 100 13.69 10.26 -0.68
C TYR A 100 13.94 11.46 -1.59
N PHE A 101 13.60 11.36 -2.89
CA PHE A 101 13.65 12.52 -3.79
C PHE A 101 12.55 13.53 -3.45
N GLU A 102 12.84 14.82 -3.62
CA GLU A 102 11.86 15.89 -3.42
C GLU A 102 10.63 15.71 -4.32
N GLN A 103 10.83 15.25 -5.55
CA GLN A 103 9.76 14.93 -6.50
C GLN A 103 9.96 13.52 -7.09
N ALA A 104 8.86 12.86 -7.42
CA ALA A 104 8.90 11.55 -8.07
C ALA A 104 9.22 11.64 -9.57
N THR A 105 9.00 12.81 -10.19
CA THR A 105 9.16 13.03 -11.62
C THR A 105 9.85 14.35 -11.87
N TYR A 106 10.92 14.33 -12.66
CA TYR A 106 11.61 15.52 -13.14
C TYR A 106 11.43 15.63 -14.66
N GLN A 107 11.32 16.87 -15.16
CA GLN A 107 11.22 17.14 -16.58
C GLN A 107 12.25 18.19 -16.96
N CYS A 108 12.92 17.98 -18.08
CA CYS A 108 13.87 18.92 -18.64
C CYS A 108 13.83 18.83 -20.16
N LEU A 109 14.23 19.91 -20.83
CA LEU A 109 14.45 19.89 -22.27
C LEU A 109 15.83 19.29 -22.56
N GLU A 110 16.01 18.66 -23.73
CA GLU A 110 17.28 18.06 -24.14
C GLU A 110 18.46 19.06 -24.12
N ASN A 111 18.16 20.36 -24.32
CA ASN A 111 19.16 21.42 -24.32
C ASN A 111 19.40 22.07 -22.94
N CYS A 112 18.84 21.53 -21.85
CA CYS A 112 19.03 22.09 -20.51
C CYS A 112 20.45 21.92 -19.97
N GLY A 113 21.26 21.05 -20.60
CA GLY A 113 22.58 20.67 -20.13
C GLY A 113 22.49 19.68 -18.96
N THR A 114 22.12 20.15 -17.78
CA THR A 114 22.08 19.34 -16.55
C THR A 114 20.76 19.49 -15.82
N VAL A 115 20.19 18.36 -15.38
CA VAL A 115 19.03 18.34 -14.48
C VAL A 115 19.51 18.18 -13.04
N ALA A 116 19.07 19.08 -12.16
CA ALA A 116 19.35 18.99 -10.72
C ALA A 116 18.23 18.23 -10.02
N LEU A 117 18.59 17.16 -9.29
CA LEU A 117 17.66 16.37 -8.47
C LEU A 117 18.02 16.58 -7.00
N THR A 118 17.00 16.87 -6.18
CA THR A 118 17.15 17.10 -4.74
C THR A 118 16.80 15.83 -3.97
N ILE A 119 17.68 15.38 -3.08
CA ILE A 119 17.42 14.29 -2.14
C ILE A 119 17.12 14.90 -0.78
N ILE A 120 16.00 14.51 -0.17
CA ILE A 120 15.54 15.01 1.13
C ILE A 120 15.80 13.97 2.21
N ARG A 121 16.36 14.41 3.34
CA ARG A 121 16.44 13.67 4.59
C ARG A 121 15.41 14.18 5.59
N ARG A 122 14.57 13.30 6.13
CA ARG A 122 13.52 13.65 7.10
C ARG A 122 13.38 12.63 8.23
N GLY A 123 13.14 13.13 9.43
CA GLY A 123 13.08 12.30 10.62
C GLY A 123 14.47 11.82 11.03
N GLY A 124 14.53 10.99 12.06
CA GLY A 124 15.79 10.54 12.59
C GLY A 124 16.54 11.60 13.41
N ASP A 125 17.72 11.22 13.87
CA ASP A 125 18.66 12.15 14.48
C ASP A 125 19.48 12.84 13.38
N LEU A 126 19.26 14.15 13.19
CA LEU A 126 19.97 14.97 12.20
C LEU A 126 21.44 15.23 12.57
N THR A 127 21.88 14.90 13.78
CA THR A 127 23.30 15.04 14.17
C THR A 127 24.19 13.96 13.56
N ASN A 128 23.60 12.86 13.08
CA ASN A 128 24.35 11.79 12.44
C ASN A 128 24.70 12.14 10.99
N THR A 129 25.85 11.64 10.52
CA THR A 129 26.20 11.67 9.09
C THR A 129 25.54 10.51 8.37
N VAL A 130 24.88 10.76 7.24
CA VAL A 130 24.20 9.73 6.44
C VAL A 130 24.81 9.69 5.04
N PHE A 131 25.06 8.48 4.55
CA PHE A 131 25.58 8.21 3.22
C PHE A 131 24.46 7.62 2.36
N VAL A 132 24.26 8.16 1.16
CA VAL A 132 23.18 7.77 0.25
C VAL A 132 23.78 7.53 -1.12
N ASP A 133 23.84 6.28 -1.54
CA ASP A 133 24.28 5.93 -2.89
C ASP A 133 23.17 6.24 -3.90
N PHE A 134 23.55 6.77 -5.05
CA PHE A 134 22.67 7.02 -6.18
C PHE A 134 23.30 6.52 -7.46
N ARG A 135 22.45 6.13 -8.41
CA ARG A 135 22.85 5.68 -9.74
C ARG A 135 21.71 5.95 -10.72
N THR A 136 22.05 6.39 -11.93
CA THR A 136 21.11 6.50 -13.05
C THR A 136 20.86 5.13 -13.68
N GLU A 137 19.63 4.87 -14.11
CA GLU A 137 19.22 3.64 -14.79
C GLU A 137 18.44 3.97 -16.07
N ASP A 138 18.63 3.13 -17.10
CA ASP A 138 17.97 3.29 -18.38
C ASP A 138 16.45 3.05 -18.27
N GLY A 139 15.70 3.94 -18.90
CA GLY A 139 14.26 3.81 -19.08
C GLY A 139 13.95 3.70 -20.56
N THR A 140 13.17 4.64 -21.08
CA THR A 140 13.06 4.87 -22.52
C THR A 140 14.26 5.64 -23.09
N ALA A 141 14.95 6.39 -22.23
CA ALA A 141 16.19 7.09 -22.53
C ALA A 141 17.39 6.20 -22.13
N ASN A 142 18.46 6.21 -22.93
CA ASN A 142 19.65 5.38 -22.77
C ASN A 142 20.90 6.21 -22.41
N ALA A 143 21.70 5.69 -21.50
CA ALA A 143 22.99 6.28 -21.14
C ALA A 143 23.94 6.35 -22.35
N GLY A 144 24.66 7.48 -22.47
CA GLY A 144 25.60 7.78 -23.56
C GLY A 144 24.94 8.28 -24.85
N SER A 145 23.62 8.14 -25.00
CA SER A 145 22.83 8.74 -26.08
C SER A 145 22.06 9.96 -25.58
N ASP A 146 21.22 9.74 -24.57
CA ASP A 146 20.20 10.72 -24.16
C ASP A 146 20.57 11.40 -22.84
N TYR A 147 21.38 10.74 -22.02
CA TYR A 147 21.93 11.27 -20.78
C TYR A 147 23.29 10.63 -20.47
N GLU A 148 24.07 11.21 -19.57
CA GLU A 148 25.34 10.64 -19.11
C GLU A 148 25.13 9.75 -17.88
N PHE A 149 25.64 8.51 -17.93
CA PHE A 149 25.60 7.62 -16.77
C PHE A 149 26.31 8.26 -15.58
N THR A 150 25.60 8.38 -14.45
CA THR A 150 26.12 9.02 -13.24
C THR A 150 25.80 8.16 -12.03
N GLU A 151 26.80 7.89 -11.20
CA GLU A 151 26.66 7.23 -9.90
C GLU A 151 27.57 7.88 -8.86
N GLY A 152 27.23 7.71 -7.58
CA GLY A 152 28.04 8.24 -6.48
C GLY A 152 27.35 8.13 -5.14
N THR A 153 27.95 8.75 -4.13
CA THR A 153 27.42 8.79 -2.76
C THR A 153 27.23 10.23 -2.32
N VAL A 154 26.00 10.59 -1.95
CA VAL A 154 25.68 11.85 -1.28
C VAL A 154 25.91 11.70 0.22
N VAL A 155 26.57 12.69 0.82
CA VAL A 155 26.88 12.70 2.26
C VAL A 155 26.11 13.83 2.92
N PHE A 156 25.11 13.48 3.74
CA PHE A 156 24.43 14.43 4.61
C PHE A 156 25.24 14.58 5.90
N LYS A 157 25.90 15.73 6.06
CA LYS A 157 26.58 16.10 7.31
C LYS A 157 25.57 16.38 8.43
N PRO A 158 26.05 16.50 9.69
CA PRO A 158 25.18 16.87 10.81
C PRO A 158 24.42 18.18 10.52
N GLY A 159 23.08 18.11 10.58
CA GLY A 159 22.17 19.24 10.32
C GLY A 159 21.75 19.44 8.87
N GLU A 160 22.32 18.71 7.90
CA GLU A 160 21.93 18.81 6.49
C GLU A 160 20.67 17.97 6.20
N THR A 161 19.73 18.57 5.47
CA THR A 161 18.44 17.95 5.13
C THR A 161 18.16 17.84 3.63
N GLN A 162 18.96 18.51 2.78
CA GLN A 162 18.87 18.49 1.32
C GLN A 162 20.22 18.84 0.69
#